data_AF-B9XC73-F1
#
_entry.id   AF-B9XC73-F1
#
_cell.length_a   1.000
_cell.length_b   1.000
_cell.length_c   1.000
_cell.angle_alpha   90.00
_cell.angle_beta   90.00
_cell.angle_gamma   90.00
#
_symmetry.space_group_name_H-M   'P 1'
#
loop_
_entity.id
_entity.type
_entity.pdbx_description
1 polymer ?
#
loop_
_entity_poly.entity_id
_entity_poly.type
_entity_poly.pdbx_seq_one_letter_code
_entity_poly.pdbx_strand_id
1 'polypeptide(L)'
;MSQNARNTFIIAGSWFVTIVAWIVRPKPGLLFLAMFLSLALIVVGFIGFVTAFTDWRKEHWRSFIPLATCVVVVVVAPDLGKGIRDLMFRWSLPGYEALIRRMESGNIQVTKEWREVEEAEGLVPYGVAAMRGSNDSLIVEFRYGAGFPVKHSAYVYCSSGVIDHSEYQRGHEIKSKWFEVSD
;
A
#
# COMPACT_ATOMS: atom_id res chain seq x y z
N MET A 1 22.89 10.01 23.69
CA MET A 1 21.54 9.48 23.40
C MET A 1 21.34 8.25 24.25
N SER A 2 20.24 8.13 24.99
CA SER A 2 19.98 6.93 25.81
C SER A 2 19.85 5.70 24.92
N GLN A 3 20.19 4.52 25.45
CA GLN A 3 20.05 3.24 24.74
C GLN A 3 18.61 3.07 24.19
N ASN A 4 17.61 3.50 24.95
CA ASN A 4 16.20 3.43 24.58
C ASN A 4 15.88 4.32 23.39
N ALA A 5 16.39 5.55 23.35
CA ALA A 5 16.21 6.45 22.21
C ALA A 5 16.87 5.86 20.95
N ARG A 6 18.07 5.27 21.07
CA ARG A 6 18.74 4.59 19.94
C ARG A 6 17.90 3.45 19.38
N ASN A 7 17.42 2.57 20.25
CA ASN A 7 16.58 1.43 19.85
C ASN A 7 15.29 1.89 19.19
N THR A 8 14.68 2.97 19.69
CA THR A 8 13.48 3.58 19.10
C THR A 8 13.75 4.05 17.68
N PHE A 9 14.84 4.77 17.44
CA PHE A 9 15.19 5.21 16.09
C PHE A 9 15.45 4.05 15.13
N ILE A 10 16.14 2.99 15.59
CA ILE A 10 16.39 1.80 14.77
C ILE A 10 15.08 1.12 14.40
N ILE A 11 14.19 0.90 15.38
CA ILE A 11 12.91 0.23 15.16
C ILE A 11 12.00 1.08 14.26
N ALA A 12 11.85 2.38 14.56
CA ALA A 12 11.03 3.28 13.77
C ALA A 12 11.56 3.44 12.33
N GLY A 13 12.88 3.55 12.16
CA GLY A 13 13.51 3.60 10.84
C GLY A 13 13.33 2.31 10.06
N SER A 14 13.55 1.15 10.70
CA SER A 14 13.36 -0.16 10.08
C SER A 14 11.90 -0.38 9.69
N TRP A 15 10.96 0.00 10.56
CA TRP A 15 9.53 -0.04 10.29
C TRP A 15 9.17 0.80 9.08
N PHE A 16 9.61 2.05 9.05
CA PHE A 16 9.33 2.98 7.97
C PHE A 16 9.88 2.48 6.62
N VAL A 17 11.14 2.03 6.58
CA VAL A 17 11.76 1.46 5.38
C VAL A 17 10.99 0.23 4.91
N THR A 18 10.55 -0.64 5.83
CA THR A 18 9.79 -1.84 5.49
C THR A 18 8.42 -1.50 4.90
N ILE A 19 7.71 -0.53 5.47
CA ILE A 19 6.44 -0.04 4.94
C ILE A 19 6.63 0.55 3.54
N VAL A 20 7.63 1.40 3.33
CA VAL A 20 7.95 1.96 2.01
C VAL A 20 8.29 0.86 1.01
N ALA A 21 9.12 -0.10 1.40
CA ALA A 21 9.48 -1.23 0.55
C ALA A 21 8.25 -2.07 0.17
N TRP A 22 7.33 -2.30 1.12
CA TRP A 22 6.08 -3.01 0.88
C TRP A 22 5.15 -2.24 -0.07
N ILE A 23 5.04 -0.92 0.09
CA ILE A 23 4.23 -0.07 -0.81
C ILE A 23 4.79 -0.10 -2.24
N VAL A 24 6.11 -0.07 -2.39
CA VAL A 24 6.79 -0.09 -3.69
C VAL A 24 6.71 -1.48 -4.33
N ARG A 25 6.80 -2.55 -3.53
CA ARG A 25 6.67 -3.94 -3.99
C ARG A 25 5.92 -4.77 -2.95
N PRO A 26 4.59 -4.93 -3.10
CA PRO A 26 3.79 -5.67 -2.15
C PRO A 26 4.14 -7.16 -2.19
N LYS A 27 5.01 -7.58 -1.26
CA LYS A 27 5.37 -8.98 -1.04
C LYS A 27 4.82 -9.46 0.31
N PRO A 28 4.27 -10.68 0.42
CA PRO A 28 3.77 -11.21 1.69
C PRO A 28 4.81 -11.15 2.83
N GLY A 29 6.08 -11.47 2.54
CA GLY A 29 7.15 -11.40 3.53
C GLY A 29 7.39 -9.99 4.10
N LEU A 30 7.27 -8.95 3.26
CA LEU A 30 7.40 -7.56 3.72
C LEU A 30 6.20 -7.13 4.56
N LEU A 31 5.00 -7.64 4.26
CA LEU A 31 3.80 -7.39 5.08
C LEU A 31 3.98 -7.98 6.49
N PHE A 32 4.40 -9.24 6.60
CA PHE A 32 4.64 -9.87 7.91
C PHE A 32 5.73 -9.17 8.71
N LEU A 33 6.82 -8.76 8.05
CA LEU A 33 7.87 -7.97 8.69
C LEU A 33 7.35 -6.61 9.16
N ALA A 34 6.55 -5.92 8.34
CA ALA A 34 5.92 -4.66 8.72
C ALA A 34 4.99 -4.83 9.92
N MET A 35 4.19 -5.91 9.97
CA MET A 35 3.33 -6.22 11.12
C MET A 35 4.14 -6.44 12.40
N PHE A 36 5.23 -7.21 12.34
CA PHE A 36 6.11 -7.45 13.48
C PHE A 36 6.76 -6.15 13.97
N LEU A 37 7.26 -5.32 13.04
CA LEU A 37 7.87 -4.04 13.36
C LEU A 37 6.82 -3.03 13.90
N SER A 38 5.57 -3.09 13.45
CA SER A 38 4.47 -2.27 14.01
C SER A 38 4.26 -2.61 15.48
N LEU A 39 4.25 -3.90 15.83
CA LEU A 39 4.13 -4.34 17.22
C LEU A 39 5.33 -3.86 18.06
N ALA A 40 6.55 -3.98 17.53
CA ALA A 40 7.74 -3.47 18.19
C ALA A 40 7.67 -1.94 18.39
N LEU A 41 7.18 -1.19 17.41
CA LEU A 41 6.99 0.25 17.49
C LEU A 41 5.96 0.64 18.56
N ILE A 42 4.87 -0.11 18.69
CA ILE A 42 3.86 0.08 19.76
C ILE A 42 4.49 -0.16 21.13
N VAL A 43 5.23 -1.27 21.30
CA VAL A 43 5.90 -1.60 22.58
C VAL A 43 6.89 -0.51 22.98
N VAL A 44 7.72 -0.06 22.04
CA VAL A 44 8.70 0.99 22.31
C VAL A 44 8.03 2.35 22.51
N GLY A 45 6.94 2.65 21.80
CA GLY A 45 6.10 3.83 22.03
C GLY A 45 5.51 3.84 23.44
N PHE A 46 5.02 2.69 23.93
CA PHE A 46 4.50 2.55 25.29
C PHE A 46 5.59 2.70 26.36
N ILE A 47 6.76 2.07 26.16
CA ILE A 47 7.92 2.27 27.04
C ILE A 47 8.32 3.74 27.05
N GLY A 48 8.40 4.36 25.87
CA GLY A 48 8.67 5.79 25.70
C GLY A 48 7.69 6.66 26.46
N PHE A 49 6.39 6.36 26.35
CA PHE A 49 5.33 7.01 27.12
C PHE A 49 5.57 6.88 28.63
N VAL A 50 5.75 5.67 29.16
CA VAL A 50 6.01 5.45 30.60
C VAL A 50 7.24 6.23 31.06
N THR A 51 8.37 6.14 30.35
CA THR A 51 9.60 6.85 30.70
C THR A 51 9.46 8.37 30.63
N ALA A 52 8.64 8.87 29.69
CA ALA A 52 8.34 10.29 29.57
C ALA A 52 7.61 10.83 30.80
N PHE A 53 6.85 10.01 31.52
CA PHE A 53 6.16 10.40 32.77
C PHE A 53 6.94 10.07 34.04
N THR A 54 7.77 9.02 34.06
CA THR A 54 8.54 8.65 35.26
C THR A 54 9.81 9.45 35.42
N ASP A 55 10.51 9.75 34.31
CA ASP A 55 11.84 10.37 34.33
C ASP A 55 11.84 11.83 33.85
N TRP A 56 10.66 12.43 33.65
CA TRP A 56 10.51 13.81 33.17
C TRP A 56 11.22 14.84 34.05
N ARG A 57 11.31 14.58 35.36
CA ARG A 57 12.02 15.47 36.30
C ARG A 57 13.54 15.37 36.20
N LYS A 58 14.08 14.28 35.65
CA LYS A 58 15.52 14.01 35.55
C LYS A 58 16.08 14.35 34.17
N GLU A 59 15.37 13.94 33.12
CA GLU A 59 15.82 14.14 31.72
C GLU A 59 15.06 15.25 30.98
N HIS A 60 14.12 15.94 31.65
CA HIS A 60 13.32 17.02 31.11
C HIS A 60 12.64 16.65 29.78
N TRP A 61 12.72 17.52 28.77
CA TRP A 61 12.10 17.30 27.46
C TRP A 61 12.69 16.13 26.67
N ARG A 62 13.90 15.66 27.02
CA ARG A 62 14.58 14.59 26.26
C ARG A 62 13.90 13.24 26.44
N SER A 63 13.17 13.02 27.54
CA SER A 63 12.39 11.80 27.77
C SER A 63 11.22 11.65 26.78
N PHE A 64 10.78 12.73 26.13
CA PHE A 64 9.71 12.72 25.14
C PHE A 64 10.17 12.35 23.73
N ILE A 65 11.48 12.34 23.45
CA ILE A 65 12.01 12.08 22.10
C ILE A 65 11.54 10.72 21.54
N PRO A 66 11.62 9.60 22.28
CA PRO A 66 11.16 8.30 21.78
C PRO A 66 9.67 8.31 21.40
N LEU A 67 8.84 8.89 22.27
CA LEU A 67 7.39 8.98 22.05
C LEU A 67 7.09 9.87 20.83
N ALA A 68 7.72 11.04 20.73
CA ALA A 68 7.56 11.95 19.61
C ALA A 68 7.96 11.30 18.28
N THR A 69 9.07 10.55 18.26
CA THR A 69 9.50 9.79 17.06
C THR A 69 8.44 8.77 16.63
N CYS A 70 7.89 7.98 17.56
CA CYS A 70 6.83 7.04 17.23
C CYS A 70 5.59 7.74 16.66
N VAL A 71 5.15 8.84 17.30
CA VAL A 71 3.99 9.61 16.85
C VAL A 71 4.21 10.19 15.45
N VAL A 72 5.33 10.86 15.22
CA VAL A 72 5.66 11.47 13.92
C VAL A 72 5.68 10.42 12.82
N VAL A 73 6.33 9.28 13.06
CA VAL A 73 6.44 8.21 12.07
C VAL A 73 5.07 7.61 11.73
N VAL A 74 4.20 7.40 12.73
CA VAL A 74 2.85 6.86 12.52
C VAL A 74 1.94 7.86 11.80
N VAL A 75 2.07 9.16 12.09
CA VAL A 75 1.25 10.22 11.46
C VAL A 75 1.68 10.50 10.02
N VAL A 76 2.98 10.50 9.74
CA VAL A 76 3.52 10.86 8.40
C VAL A 76 3.46 9.70 7.41
N ALA A 77 3.60 8.45 7.88
CA ALA A 77 3.70 7.29 7.00
C ALA A 77 2.48 7.08 6.06
N PRO A 78 1.21 7.29 6.49
CA PRO A 78 0.06 7.13 5.60
C PRO A 78 0.07 8.10 4.41
N ASP A 79 0.35 9.38 4.64
CA ASP A 79 0.34 10.40 3.58
C ASP A 79 1.52 10.23 2.63
N LEU A 80 2.70 9.93 3.17
CA LEU A 80 3.85 9.60 2.34
C LEU A 80 3.60 8.32 1.55
N GLY A 81 2.94 7.33 2.15
CA GLY A 81 2.59 6.08 1.50
C GLY A 81 1.66 6.28 0.30
N LYS A 82 0.66 7.16 0.41
CA LYS A 82 -0.18 7.57 -0.72
C LYS A 82 0.66 8.23 -1.83
N GLY A 83 1.49 9.21 -1.48
CA GLY A 83 2.33 9.91 -2.47
C GLY A 83 3.31 9.00 -3.21
N ILE A 84 3.94 8.06 -2.50
CA ILE A 84 4.82 7.04 -3.11
C ILE A 84 4.03 6.14 -4.05
N ARG A 85 2.83 5.71 -3.64
CA ARG A 85 1.98 4.84 -4.45
C ARG A 85 1.54 5.51 -5.75
N ASP A 86 1.11 6.77 -5.68
CA ASP A 86 0.73 7.56 -6.86
C ASP A 86 1.91 7.73 -7.81
N LEU A 87 3.10 7.99 -7.27
CA LEU A 87 4.32 8.08 -8.05
C LEU A 87 4.65 6.76 -8.76
N MET A 88 4.55 5.64 -8.03
CA MET A 88 4.78 4.30 -8.57
C MET A 88 3.76 3.92 -9.64
N PHE A 89 2.49 4.28 -9.44
CA PHE A 89 1.43 4.10 -10.43
C PHE A 89 1.76 4.86 -11.71
N ARG A 90 2.07 6.17 -11.62
CA ARG A 90 2.42 6.99 -12.78
C ARG A 90 3.65 6.47 -13.52
N TRP A 91 4.65 6.00 -12.77
CA TRP A 91 5.87 5.43 -13.34
C TRP A 91 5.62 4.09 -14.05
N SER A 92 4.71 3.28 -13.51
CA SER A 92 4.37 1.95 -14.05
C SER A 92 3.25 1.97 -15.08
N LEU A 93 2.56 3.12 -15.24
CA LEU A 93 1.42 3.31 -16.14
C LEU A 93 1.69 2.85 -17.57
N PRO A 94 2.86 3.15 -18.20
CA PRO A 94 3.13 2.66 -19.55
C PRO A 94 3.13 1.13 -19.64
N GLY A 95 3.60 0.43 -18.60
CA GLY A 95 3.58 -1.03 -18.54
C GLY A 95 2.16 -1.57 -18.39
N TYR A 96 1.34 -0.93 -17.56
CA TYR A 96 -0.07 -1.31 -17.42
C TYR A 96 -0.85 -1.10 -18.73
N GLU A 97 -0.68 0.05 -19.38
CA GLU A 97 -1.32 0.36 -20.66
C GLU A 97 -0.85 -0.58 -21.78
N ALA A 98 0.42 -1.03 -21.77
CA ALA A 98 0.91 -2.02 -22.73
C ALA A 98 0.24 -3.39 -22.55
N LEU A 99 0.04 -3.83 -21.29
CA LEU A 99 -0.67 -5.07 -20.99
C LEU A 99 -2.14 -4.98 -21.43
N ILE A 100 -2.81 -3.87 -21.12
CA ILE A 100 -4.20 -3.60 -21.53
C ILE A 100 -4.33 -3.65 -23.05
N ARG A 101 -3.43 -3.00 -23.80
CA ARG A 101 -3.47 -3.04 -25.28
C ARG A 101 -3.36 -4.46 -25.82
N ARG A 102 -2.55 -5.33 -25.20
CA ARG A 102 -2.47 -6.74 -25.57
C ARG A 102 -3.80 -7.47 -25.35
N MET A 103 -4.49 -7.20 -24.23
CA MET A 103 -5.83 -7.75 -23.97
C MET A 103 -6.89 -7.20 -24.94
N GLU A 104 -6.87 -5.90 -25.22
CA GLU A 104 -7.79 -5.25 -26.18
C GLU A 104 -7.59 -5.80 -27.59
N SER A 105 -6.34 -6.04 -28.00
CA SER A 105 -6.01 -6.63 -29.31
C SER A 105 -6.34 -8.13 -29.44
N GLY A 106 -6.74 -8.79 -28.34
CA GLY A 106 -7.00 -10.23 -28.32
C GLY A 106 -5.74 -11.11 -28.24
N ASN A 107 -4.54 -10.51 -28.15
CA ASN A 107 -3.29 -11.24 -27.93
C ASN A 107 -3.26 -11.96 -26.57
N ILE A 108 -3.99 -11.43 -25.59
CA ILE A 108 -4.30 -12.11 -24.32
C ILE A 108 -5.81 -12.33 -24.28
N GLN A 109 -6.25 -13.58 -24.19
CA GLN A 109 -7.67 -13.91 -24.14
C GLN A 109 -8.25 -13.59 -22.76
N VAL A 110 -9.33 -12.80 -22.75
CA VAL A 110 -10.04 -12.43 -21.52
C VAL A 110 -11.47 -12.95 -21.59
N THR A 111 -11.89 -13.65 -20.53
CA THR A 111 -13.21 -14.28 -20.43
C THR A 111 -14.18 -13.44 -19.60
N LYS A 112 -15.45 -13.85 -19.53
CA LYS A 112 -16.47 -13.22 -18.67
C LYS A 112 -16.29 -13.48 -17.17
N GLU A 113 -15.36 -14.37 -16.82
CA GLU A 113 -14.98 -14.66 -15.44
C GLU A 113 -13.65 -14.00 -15.13
N TRP A 114 -13.48 -13.54 -13.88
CA TRP A 114 -12.20 -13.06 -13.37
C TRP A 114 -11.14 -14.15 -13.48
N ARG A 115 -10.05 -13.85 -14.21
CA ARG A 115 -8.88 -14.72 -14.30
C ARG A 115 -7.61 -13.93 -14.04
N GLU A 116 -6.68 -14.56 -13.32
CA GLU A 116 -5.32 -14.03 -13.18
C GLU A 116 -4.62 -14.04 -14.53
N VAL A 117 -3.80 -13.04 -14.76
CA VAL A 117 -3.06 -12.80 -15.99
C VAL A 117 -1.59 -13.09 -15.70
N GLU A 118 -1.12 -14.27 -16.08
CA GLU A 118 0.26 -14.71 -15.82
C GLU A 118 1.29 -13.82 -16.52
N GLU A 119 0.96 -13.26 -17.69
CA GLU A 119 1.84 -12.35 -18.43
C GLU A 119 2.05 -10.98 -17.75
N ALA A 120 1.41 -10.75 -16.60
CA ALA A 120 1.66 -9.61 -15.73
C ALA A 120 2.86 -9.83 -14.78
N GLU A 121 3.48 -11.01 -14.76
CA GLU A 121 4.66 -11.28 -13.94
C GLU A 121 5.78 -10.25 -14.20
N GLY A 122 6.24 -9.62 -13.11
CA GLY A 122 7.27 -8.58 -13.15
C GLY A 122 6.75 -7.14 -13.12
N LEU A 123 5.43 -6.93 -13.23
CA LEU A 123 4.82 -5.65 -12.90
C LEU A 123 4.83 -5.40 -11.38
N VAL A 124 4.66 -4.13 -11.00
CA VAL A 124 4.63 -3.68 -9.59
C VAL A 124 3.47 -4.27 -8.74
N PRO A 125 2.24 -4.44 -9.27
CA PRO A 125 1.14 -5.07 -8.55
C PRO A 125 1.48 -6.50 -8.14
N TYR A 126 0.94 -6.97 -7.01
CA TYR A 126 1.17 -8.36 -6.58
C TYR A 126 0.32 -9.37 -7.36
N GLY A 127 -0.69 -8.90 -8.10
CA GLY A 127 -1.54 -9.72 -8.95
C GLY A 127 -2.28 -8.85 -9.95
N VAL A 128 -2.61 -9.44 -11.10
CA VAL A 128 -3.41 -8.80 -12.13
C VAL A 128 -4.50 -9.74 -12.57
N ALA A 129 -5.74 -9.32 -12.42
CA ALA A 129 -6.88 -10.08 -12.89
C ALA A 129 -7.61 -9.30 -13.98
N ALA A 130 -8.23 -10.00 -14.92
CA ALA A 130 -9.03 -9.38 -15.96
C ALA A 130 -10.34 -10.15 -16.19
N MET A 131 -11.37 -9.42 -16.62
CA MET A 131 -12.62 -10.00 -17.10
C MET A 131 -13.27 -9.14 -18.19
N ARG A 132 -14.22 -9.74 -18.91
CA ARG A 132 -15.17 -9.05 -19.80
C ARG A 132 -16.46 -8.79 -19.03
N GLY A 133 -16.71 -7.53 -18.74
CA GLY A 133 -17.94 -7.06 -18.12
C GLY A 133 -19.14 -7.04 -19.08
N SER A 134 -20.23 -6.46 -18.62
CA SER A 134 -21.43 -6.23 -19.44
C SER A 134 -21.08 -5.43 -20.70
N ASN A 135 -21.70 -5.75 -21.83
CA ASN A 135 -21.40 -5.14 -23.14
C ASN A 135 -19.96 -5.39 -23.66
N ASP A 136 -19.32 -6.47 -23.21
CA ASP A 136 -17.97 -6.88 -23.64
C ASP A 136 -16.85 -5.88 -23.27
N SER A 137 -17.12 -4.98 -22.32
CA SER A 137 -16.12 -4.05 -21.81
C SER A 137 -15.01 -4.81 -21.08
N LEU A 138 -13.77 -4.60 -21.48
CA LEU A 138 -12.60 -5.07 -20.74
C LEU A 138 -12.50 -4.34 -19.38
N ILE A 139 -12.38 -5.11 -18.31
CA ILE A 139 -12.09 -4.67 -16.95
C ILE A 139 -10.80 -5.37 -16.50
N VAL A 140 -9.85 -4.60 -15.97
CA VAL A 140 -8.55 -5.13 -15.51
C VAL A 140 -8.23 -4.56 -14.13
N GLU A 141 -7.95 -5.43 -13.17
CA GLU A 141 -7.55 -5.11 -11.81
C GLU A 141 -6.04 -5.30 -11.64
N PHE A 142 -5.35 -4.23 -11.26
CA PHE A 142 -3.95 -4.24 -10.84
C PHE A 142 -3.88 -4.11 -9.32
N ARG A 143 -3.78 -5.25 -8.63
CA ARG A 143 -3.90 -5.33 -7.17
C ARG A 143 -2.59 -4.97 -6.49
N TYR A 144 -2.61 -3.97 -5.62
CA TYR A 144 -1.40 -3.46 -4.95
C TYR A 144 -1.51 -3.46 -3.42
N GLY A 145 -2.72 -3.51 -2.86
CA GLY A 145 -2.96 -3.55 -1.42
C GLY A 145 -3.73 -4.79 -1.02
N ALA A 146 -3.35 -5.40 0.09
CA ALA A 146 -4.10 -6.47 0.76
C ALA A 146 -3.92 -6.31 2.27
N GLY A 147 -4.96 -6.53 3.07
CA GLY A 147 -4.84 -6.40 4.52
C GLY A 147 -6.14 -6.44 5.32
N PHE A 148 -6.06 -5.86 6.53
CA PHE A 148 -7.17 -5.66 7.43
C PHE A 148 -7.18 -4.16 7.83
N PRO A 149 -8.32 -3.45 7.79
CA PRO A 149 -9.67 -3.95 7.50
C PRO A 149 -10.01 -4.06 6.00
N VAL A 150 -9.18 -3.47 5.12
CA VAL A 150 -9.40 -3.44 3.66
C VAL A 150 -8.86 -4.71 3.02
N LYS A 151 -9.70 -5.52 2.39
CA LYS A 151 -9.31 -6.86 1.92
C LYS A 151 -8.44 -6.79 0.68
N HIS A 152 -8.69 -5.83 -0.21
CA HIS A 152 -7.93 -5.55 -1.41
C HIS A 152 -7.98 -4.06 -1.79
N SER A 153 -6.90 -3.58 -2.40
CA SER A 153 -6.87 -2.28 -3.07
C SER A 153 -6.22 -2.44 -4.42
N ALA A 154 -6.82 -1.84 -5.44
CA ALA A 154 -6.42 -2.04 -6.82
C ALA A 154 -6.53 -0.76 -7.65
N TYR A 155 -5.75 -0.72 -8.72
CA TYR A 155 -6.02 0.16 -9.85
C TYR A 155 -6.87 -0.60 -10.85
N VAL A 156 -8.02 -0.07 -11.21
CA VAL A 156 -8.96 -0.69 -12.14
C VAL A 156 -8.95 0.09 -13.44
N TYR A 157 -8.67 -0.59 -14.55
CA TYR A 157 -8.94 -0.09 -15.88
C TYR A 157 -10.29 -0.62 -16.35
N CYS A 158 -11.17 0.26 -16.83
CA CYS A 158 -12.41 -0.13 -17.48
C CYS A 158 -12.56 0.54 -18.83
N SER A 159 -12.58 -0.26 -19.90
CA SER A 159 -12.65 0.23 -21.28
C SER A 159 -13.89 1.09 -21.58
N SER A 160 -15.02 0.86 -20.89
CA SER A 160 -16.25 1.65 -20.99
C SER A 160 -16.16 3.01 -20.30
N GLY A 161 -15.18 3.20 -19.41
CA GLY A 161 -15.06 4.39 -18.58
C GLY A 161 -16.02 4.42 -17.38
N VAL A 162 -16.71 3.32 -17.08
CA VAL A 162 -17.64 3.22 -15.94
C VAL A 162 -17.37 1.91 -15.19
N ILE A 163 -17.20 1.99 -13.87
CA ILE A 163 -17.08 0.81 -12.99
C ILE A 163 -18.39 0.58 -12.23
N ASP A 164 -18.69 -0.68 -11.92
CA ASP A 164 -19.81 -1.01 -11.04
C ASP A 164 -19.39 -0.79 -9.58
N HIS A 165 -20.03 0.16 -8.91
CA HIS A 165 -19.75 0.48 -7.51
C HIS A 165 -20.33 -0.54 -6.51
N SER A 166 -21.14 -1.52 -6.97
CA SER A 166 -21.61 -2.61 -6.10
C SER A 166 -20.52 -3.62 -5.76
N GLU A 167 -19.47 -3.72 -6.60
CA GLU A 167 -18.33 -4.63 -6.38
C GLU A 167 -17.24 -4.00 -5.47
N TYR A 168 -17.19 -2.67 -5.36
CA TYR A 168 -16.14 -1.94 -4.63
C TYR A 168 -16.75 -1.01 -3.57
N GLN A 169 -16.32 -1.13 -2.30
CA GLN A 169 -16.83 -0.25 -1.23
C GLN A 169 -16.47 1.22 -1.44
N ARG A 170 -15.31 1.49 -2.04
CA ARG A 170 -14.84 2.83 -2.39
C ARG A 170 -14.15 2.79 -3.74
N GLY A 171 -14.41 3.80 -4.56
CA GLY A 171 -13.75 3.99 -5.85
C GLY A 171 -13.68 5.47 -6.21
N HIS A 172 -12.55 5.91 -6.74
CA HIS A 172 -12.44 7.24 -7.33
C HIS A 172 -11.71 7.20 -8.67
N GLU A 173 -12.13 8.06 -9.60
CA GLU A 173 -11.48 8.18 -10.90
C GLU A 173 -10.16 8.93 -10.75
N ILE A 174 -9.08 8.33 -11.28
CA ILE A 174 -7.74 8.93 -11.30
C ILE A 174 -7.49 9.65 -12.64
N LYS A 175 -7.97 9.03 -13.72
CA LYS A 175 -7.86 9.45 -15.12
C LYS A 175 -8.98 8.75 -15.90
N SER A 176 -9.35 9.27 -17.06
CA SER A 176 -10.29 8.59 -17.97
C SER A 176 -9.99 7.09 -18.06
N LYS A 177 -11.00 6.27 -17.73
CA LYS A 177 -10.98 4.79 -17.69
C LYS A 177 -10.18 4.15 -16.56
N TRP A 178 -9.56 4.93 -15.68
CA TRP A 178 -8.71 4.47 -14.58
C TRP A 178 -9.30 4.88 -13.24
N PHE A 179 -9.45 3.91 -12.36
CA PHE A 179 -10.04 4.07 -11.04
C PHE A 179 -9.11 3.50 -9.98
N GLU A 180 -9.03 4.13 -8.81
CA GLU A 180 -8.47 3.51 -7.61
C GLU A 180 -9.63 3.01 -6.76
N VAL A 181 -9.61 1.72 -6.43
CA VAL A 181 -10.67 1.06 -5.67
C VAL A 181 -10.11 0.38 -4.42
N SER A 182 -10.97 0.25 -3.41
CA SER A 182 -10.72 -0.51 -2.19
C SER A 182 -12.01 -1.10 -1.65
N ASP A 183 -11.96 -2.29 -1.06
CA ASP A 183 -13.09 -2.97 -0.39
C ASP A 183 -12.92 -3.16 1.13
#